data_AF-A0A7C2Z8S5-F1
#
_entry.id   AF-A0A7C2Z8S5-F1
#
_cell.length_a   1.000
_cell.length_b   1.000
_cell.length_c   1.000
_cell.angle_alpha   90.00
_cell.angle_beta   90.00
_cell.angle_gamma   90.00
#
_symmetry.space_group_name_H-M   'P 1'
#
loop_
_entity.id
_entity.type
_entity.pdbx_description
1 polymer ?
#
loop_
_entity_poly.entity_id
_entity_poly.type
_entity_poly.pdbx_seq_one_letter_code
_entity_poly.pdbx_strand_id
1 'polypeptide(L)'
;MATAVLGIVLVDLVLSSDNAVVIGLAARQLSGAQRQRAILVGGAGAIGLRMLFTALAGLLLRIPLLQFAGGLILIWIAWKLLQGPPPAASHEVAAGETLGEAVRIIITADAVMSLDNILAVGGLSHGQVLLLL
;
A
#
# COMPACT_ATOMS: atom_id res chain seq x y z
N MET A 1 14.15 -3.57 20.49
CA MET A 1 13.72 -2.24 20.01
C MET A 1 14.44 -1.87 18.73
N ALA A 2 15.75 -1.56 18.75
CA ALA A 2 16.50 -1.19 17.54
C ALA A 2 16.46 -2.25 16.42
N THR A 3 16.59 -3.54 16.76
CA THR A 3 16.51 -4.65 15.79
C THR A 3 15.12 -4.79 15.15
N ALA A 4 14.05 -4.49 15.90
CA ALA A 4 12.69 -4.55 15.40
C ALA A 4 12.40 -3.37 14.46
N VAL A 5 12.76 -2.15 14.86
CA VAL A 5 12.65 -0.94 14.00
C VAL A 5 13.43 -1.12 12.70
N LEU A 6 14.65 -1.65 12.78
CA LEU A 6 15.48 -1.88 11.58
C LEU A 6 14.85 -2.94 10.66
N GLY A 7 14.25 -3.99 11.22
CA GLY A 7 13.49 -4.98 10.46
C GLY A 7 12.26 -4.39 9.78
N ILE A 8 11.52 -3.52 10.45
CA ILE A 8 10.34 -2.84 9.91
C ILE A 8 10.73 -1.88 8.78
N VAL A 9 11.78 -1.08 8.98
CA VAL A 9 12.31 -0.19 7.93
C VAL A 9 12.76 -0.99 6.71
N LEU A 10 13.42 -2.14 6.90
CA LEU A 10 13.83 -3.00 5.80
C LEU A 10 12.63 -3.62 5.08
N VAL A 11 11.63 -4.11 5.81
CA VAL A 11 10.39 -4.66 5.23
C VAL A 11 9.66 -3.58 4.44
N ASP A 12 9.45 -2.40 5.01
CA ASP A 12 8.79 -1.27 4.34
C ASP A 12 9.56 -0.81 3.10
N LEU A 13 10.89 -0.79 3.14
CA LEU A 13 11.71 -0.42 1.99
C LEU A 13 11.55 -1.42 0.84
N VAL A 14 11.51 -2.72 1.15
CA VAL A 14 11.28 -3.79 0.16
C VAL A 14 9.84 -3.72 -0.38
N LEU A 15 8.86 -3.60 0.51
CA LEU A 15 7.42 -3.53 0.18
C LEU A 15 6.99 -2.21 -0.48
N SER A 16 7.79 -1.14 -0.44
CA SER A 16 7.42 0.16 -0.99
C SER A 16 8.10 0.48 -2.33
N SER A 17 8.84 -0.47 -2.89
CA SER A 17 9.66 -0.28 -4.09
C SER A 17 8.84 -0.09 -5.38
N ASP A 18 7.79 -0.89 -5.57
CA ASP A 18 6.78 -0.81 -6.63
C ASP A 18 5.82 0.37 -6.44
N ASN A 19 5.50 0.71 -5.20
CA ASN A 19 4.70 1.88 -4.83
C ASN A 19 5.29 3.19 -5.38
N ALA A 20 6.62 3.35 -5.30
CA ALA A 20 7.32 4.52 -5.84
C ALA A 20 7.19 4.62 -7.38
N VAL A 21 7.18 3.47 -8.07
CA VAL A 21 6.98 3.39 -9.52
C VAL A 21 5.55 3.81 -9.88
N VAL A 22 4.54 3.34 -9.14
CA VAL A 22 3.13 3.70 -9.37
C VAL A 22 2.90 5.21 -9.16
N ILE A 23 3.49 5.80 -8.11
CA ILE A 23 3.43 7.25 -7.88
C ILE A 23 4.06 8.03 -9.06
N GLY A 24 5.21 7.57 -9.54
CA GLY A 24 5.89 8.15 -10.70
C GLY A 24 5.07 8.04 -11.99
N LEU A 25 4.42 6.89 -12.22
CA LEU A 25 3.58 6.60 -13.38
C LEU A 25 2.29 7.43 -13.36
N ALA A 26 1.69 7.63 -12.18
CA ALA A 26 0.48 8.44 -12.00
C ALA A 26 0.71 9.92 -12.33
N ALA A 27 1.91 10.45 -12.01
CA ALA A 27 2.26 11.85 -12.22
C ALA A 27 3.06 12.11 -13.52
N ARG A 28 3.20 11.12 -14.41
CA ARG A 28 4.10 11.19 -15.59
C ARG A 28 3.71 12.22 -16.64
N GLN A 29 2.42 12.58 -16.73
CA GLN A 29 1.90 13.52 -17.72
C GLN A 29 1.92 14.99 -17.25
N LEU A 30 2.29 15.24 -15.98
CA LEU A 30 2.28 16.58 -15.40
C LEU A 30 3.57 17.35 -15.68
N SER A 31 3.44 18.66 -15.90
CA SER A 31 4.57 19.59 -15.98
C SER A 31 5.42 19.56 -14.70
N GLY A 32 6.73 19.83 -14.78
CA GLY A 32 7.67 19.59 -13.66
C GLY A 32 7.24 20.14 -12.29
N ALA A 33 6.69 21.35 -12.24
CA ALA A 33 6.18 21.96 -11.01
C ALA A 33 4.90 21.28 -10.49
N GLN A 34 3.99 20.88 -11.38
CA GLN A 34 2.77 20.14 -11.01
C GLN A 34 3.08 18.69 -10.62
N ARG A 35 4.04 18.05 -11.30
CA ARG A 35 4.50 16.69 -10.97
C ARG A 35 5.06 16.62 -9.56
N GLN A 36 5.95 17.56 -9.19
CA GLN A 36 6.47 17.62 -7.82
C GLN A 36 5.36 17.86 -6.79
N ARG A 37 4.41 18.75 -7.07
CA ARG A 37 3.25 18.98 -6.19
C ARG A 37 2.36 17.74 -6.08
N ALA A 38 2.11 17.02 -7.17
CA ALA A 38 1.30 15.80 -7.15
C ALA A 38 1.99 14.70 -6.33
N ILE A 39 3.31 14.53 -6.48
CA ILE A 39 4.09 13.56 -5.69
C ILE A 39 4.10 13.96 -4.21
N LEU A 40 4.30 15.23 -3.87
CA LEU A 40 4.32 15.70 -2.49
C LEU A 40 2.95 15.59 -1.82
N VAL A 41 1.90 16.12 -2.46
CA VAL A 41 0.55 16.13 -1.88
C VAL A 41 -0.07 14.74 -1.90
N GLY A 42 0.07 14.02 -3.01
CA GLY A 42 -0.41 12.64 -3.14
C GLY A 42 0.35 11.70 -2.22
N GLY A 43 1.68 11.82 -2.15
CA GLY A 43 2.51 11.03 -1.24
C GLY A 43 2.22 11.31 0.23
N ALA A 44 2.06 12.58 0.62
CA ALA A 44 1.67 12.92 1.99
C ALA A 44 0.28 12.37 2.36
N GLY A 45 -0.68 12.46 1.42
CA GLY A 45 -2.01 11.87 1.59
C GLY A 45 -1.98 10.34 1.73
N ALA A 46 -1.20 9.67 0.88
CA ALA A 46 -0.97 8.24 0.92
C ALA A 46 -0.36 7.79 2.25
N ILE A 47 0.72 8.44 2.69
CA ILE A 47 1.37 8.17 3.99
C ILE A 47 0.39 8.36 5.16
N GLY A 48 -0.42 9.43 5.14
CA GLY A 48 -1.46 9.65 6.15
C GLY A 48 -2.52 8.54 6.19
N LEU A 49 -2.99 8.11 5.01
CA LEU A 49 -3.94 7.01 4.89
C LEU A 49 -3.33 5.69 5.37
N ARG A 50 -2.06 5.43 5.05
CA ARG A 50 -1.32 4.25 5.52
C ARG A 50 -1.23 4.22 7.05
N MET A 51 -0.84 5.32 7.70
CA MET A 51 -0.82 5.39 9.17
C MET A 51 -2.19 5.08 9.77
N LEU A 52 -3.26 5.61 9.16
CA LEU A 52 -4.64 5.34 9.59
C LEU A 52 -4.99 3.86 9.46
N PHE A 53 -4.75 3.26 8.29
CA PHE A 53 -5.06 1.83 8.06
C PHE A 53 -4.21 0.92 8.95
N THR A 54 -2.94 1.22 9.16
CA THR A 54 -2.06 0.45 10.05
C THR A 54 -2.57 0.51 11.50
N ALA A 55 -2.98 1.69 11.97
CA ALA A 55 -3.57 1.84 13.30
C ALA A 55 -4.89 1.05 13.43
N LEU A 56 -5.77 1.14 12.43
CA LEU A 56 -7.02 0.38 12.39
C LEU A 56 -6.76 -1.13 12.36
N ALA A 57 -5.83 -1.60 11.54
CA ALA A 57 -5.45 -3.00 11.48
C ALA A 57 -4.86 -3.49 12.80
N GLY A 58 -4.03 -2.69 13.47
CA GLY A 58 -3.53 -2.99 14.81
C GLY A 58 -4.66 -3.23 15.83
N LEU A 59 -5.80 -2.53 15.68
CA LEU A 59 -7.00 -2.79 16.49
C LEU A 59 -7.74 -4.06 16.04
N LEU A 60 -7.92 -4.24 14.73
CA LEU A 60 -8.63 -5.38 14.14
C LEU A 60 -7.93 -6.72 14.42
N LEU A 61 -6.59 -6.74 14.42
CA LEU A 61 -5.78 -7.94 14.69
C LEU A 61 -5.91 -8.46 16.12
N ARG A 62 -6.49 -7.69 17.05
CA ARG A 62 -6.82 -8.20 18.39
C ARG A 62 -7.96 -9.21 18.36
N ILE A 63 -8.66 -9.35 17.23
CA ILE A 63 -9.72 -10.33 17.02
C ILE A 63 -9.11 -11.61 16.40
N PRO A 64 -8.96 -12.71 17.16
CA PRO A 64 -8.22 -13.90 16.71
C PRO A 64 -8.84 -14.59 15.48
N LEU A 65 -10.17 -14.59 15.34
CA LEU A 65 -10.83 -15.16 14.16
C LEU A 65 -10.61 -14.35 12.88
N LEU A 66 -10.34 -13.06 13.00
CA LEU A 66 -10.19 -12.17 11.84
C LEU A 66 -8.88 -12.45 11.09
N GLN A 67 -7.81 -12.79 11.82
CA GLN A 67 -6.53 -13.20 11.23
C GLN A 67 -6.67 -14.48 10.41
N PHE A 68 -7.42 -15.46 10.92
CA PHE A 68 -7.68 -16.72 10.23
C PHE A 68 -8.46 -16.50 8.93
N ALA A 69 -9.51 -15.68 8.97
CA ALA A 69 -10.28 -15.32 7.77
C ALA A 69 -9.42 -14.56 6.74
N GLY A 70 -8.58 -13.61 7.19
CA GLY A 70 -7.63 -12.90 6.33
C GLY A 70 -6.64 -13.82 5.63
N GLY A 71 -6.09 -14.80 6.35
CA GLY A 71 -5.20 -15.82 5.77
C GLY A 71 -5.88 -16.67 4.68
N LEU A 72 -7.13 -17.08 4.89
CA LEU A 72 -7.89 -17.82 3.88
C LEU A 72 -8.14 -16.99 2.61
N ILE A 73 -8.46 -15.70 2.77
CA ILE A 73 -8.64 -14.77 1.64
C ILE A 73 -7.33 -14.62 0.85
N LEU A 74 -6.19 -14.49 1.53
CA LEU A 74 -4.89 -14.37 0.85
C LEU A 74 -4.53 -15.63 0.06
N ILE A 75 -4.79 -16.83 0.59
CA ILE A 75 -4.61 -18.09 -0.15
C ILE A 75 -5.46 -18.10 -1.42
N TRP A 76 -6.71 -17.64 -1.31
CA TRP A 76 -7.60 -17.54 -2.47
C TRP A 76 -7.13 -16.51 -3.51
N ILE A 77 -6.64 -15.34 -3.09
CA ILE A 77 -6.05 -14.32 -3.99
C ILE A 77 -4.81 -14.88 -4.70
N ALA A 78 -3.90 -15.53 -3.97
CA ALA A 78 -2.71 -16.15 -4.53
C ALA A 78 -3.06 -17.22 -5.59
N TRP A 79 -4.06 -18.05 -5.31
CA TRP A 79 -4.59 -19.03 -6.27
C TRP A 79 -5.21 -18.36 -7.50
N LYS A 80 -5.89 -17.23 -7.33
CA LYS A 80 -6.45 -16.44 -8.44
C LYS A 80 -5.36 -15.81 -9.30
N LEU A 81 -4.27 -15.33 -8.69
CA LEU A 81 -3.12 -14.75 -9.41
C LEU A 81 -2.39 -15.79 -10.26
N LEU A 82 -2.25 -17.03 -9.76
CA LEU A 82 -1.66 -18.16 -10.51
C LEU A 82 -2.43 -18.53 -11.79
N GLN A 83 -3.73 -18.24 -11.84
CA GLN A 83 -4.55 -18.52 -13.03
C GLN A 83 -4.35 -17.49 -14.16
N GLY A 84 -3.56 -16.44 -13.93
CA GLY A 84 -3.29 -15.39 -14.91
C GLY A 84 -4.47 -14.43 -15.11
N PRO A 85 -4.20 -13.19 -15.54
CA PRO A 85 -5.25 -12.24 -15.85
C PRO A 85 -6.09 -12.70 -17.06
N PRO A 86 -7.41 -12.48 -17.07
CA PRO A 86 -8.22 -12.74 -18.25
C PRO A 86 -7.72 -11.90 -19.45
N PRO A 87 -7.94 -12.33 -20.71
CA PRO A 87 -7.32 -11.74 -21.92
C PRO A 87 -7.57 -10.25 -22.20
N ALA A 88 -8.30 -9.53 -21.34
CA ALA A 88 -8.70 -8.13 -21.53
C ALA A 88 -8.27 -7.19 -20.39
N ALA A 89 -7.47 -7.63 -19.42
CA ALA A 89 -7.04 -6.79 -18.31
C ALA A 89 -5.65 -6.16 -18.57
N SER A 90 -5.59 -5.17 -19.45
CA SER A 90 -4.43 -4.27 -19.50
C SER A 90 -4.38 -3.45 -18.19
N HIS A 91 -3.59 -3.90 -17.22
CA HIS A 91 -3.23 -3.12 -16.03
C HIS A 91 -2.27 -2.00 -16.42
N GLU A 92 -2.72 -1.05 -17.23
CA GLU A 92 -2.00 0.21 -17.37
C GLU A 92 -2.40 1.11 -16.20
N VAL A 93 -1.41 1.50 -15.40
CA VAL A 93 -1.59 2.56 -14.41
C VAL A 93 -1.95 3.83 -15.17
N ALA A 94 -3.21 4.24 -15.06
CA ALA A 94 -3.70 5.50 -15.60
C ALA A 94 -2.80 6.64 -15.12
N ALA A 95 -2.44 7.55 -16.01
CA ALA A 95 -1.71 8.75 -15.63
C ALA A 95 -2.67 9.92 -15.61
N GLY A 96 -2.66 10.68 -14.51
CA GLY A 96 -3.52 11.84 -14.39
C GLY A 96 -3.05 12.96 -15.31
N GLU A 97 -3.99 13.56 -16.05
CA GLU A 97 -3.73 14.74 -16.88
C GLU A 97 -3.74 16.02 -16.02
N THR A 98 -4.36 15.95 -14.84
CA THR A 98 -4.44 17.05 -13.88
C THR A 98 -3.81 16.69 -12.53
N LEU A 99 -3.41 17.71 -11.76
CA LEU A 99 -2.87 17.53 -10.42
C LEU A 99 -3.82 16.71 -9.53
N GLY A 100 -5.11 17.05 -9.55
CA GLY A 100 -6.12 16.37 -8.73
C GLY A 100 -6.33 14.92 -9.14
N GLU A 101 -6.27 14.62 -10.43
CA GLU A 101 -6.37 13.26 -10.95
C GLU A 101 -5.15 12.43 -10.57
N ALA A 102 -3.93 12.96 -10.74
CA ALA A 102 -2.72 12.28 -10.31
C ALA A 102 -2.71 12.00 -8.79
N VAL A 103 -3.14 12.97 -7.97
CA VAL A 103 -3.29 12.79 -6.51
C VAL A 103 -4.31 11.70 -6.19
N ARG A 104 -5.46 11.68 -6.87
CA ARG A 104 -6.46 10.62 -6.68
C ARG A 104 -5.90 9.25 -7.03
N ILE A 105 -5.24 9.11 -8.19
CA ILE A 105 -4.62 7.87 -8.63
C ILE A 105 -3.58 7.39 -7.61
N ILE A 106 -2.73 8.29 -7.11
CA ILE A 106 -1.73 8.00 -6.07
C ILE A 106 -2.41 7.48 -4.80
N ILE A 107 -3.43 8.17 -4.28
CA ILE A 107 -4.12 7.78 -3.05
C ILE A 107 -4.85 6.45 -3.22
N THR A 108 -5.56 6.24 -4.33
CA THR A 108 -6.27 4.97 -4.58
C THR A 108 -5.31 3.82 -4.77
N ALA A 109 -4.19 4.03 -5.46
CA ALA A 109 -3.19 3.00 -5.65
C ALA A 109 -2.52 2.61 -4.33
N ASP A 110 -2.11 3.58 -3.51
CA ASP A 110 -1.53 3.29 -2.20
C ASP A 110 -2.58 2.68 -1.26
N ALA A 111 -3.86 3.04 -1.35
CA ALA A 111 -4.91 2.39 -0.56
C ALA A 111 -5.06 0.90 -0.88
N VAL A 112 -5.07 0.55 -2.16
CA VAL A 112 -5.16 -0.86 -2.61
C VAL A 112 -3.92 -1.63 -2.22
N MET A 113 -2.73 -1.05 -2.43
CA MET A 113 -1.47 -1.72 -2.14
C MET A 113 -1.16 -1.79 -0.63
N SER A 114 -1.52 -0.76 0.14
CA SER A 114 -1.31 -0.74 1.60
C SER A 114 -2.16 -1.79 2.32
N LEU A 115 -3.30 -2.20 1.77
CA LEU A 115 -4.12 -3.27 2.33
C LEU A 115 -3.30 -4.57 2.46
N ASP A 116 -2.56 -4.92 1.42
CA ASP A 116 -1.73 -6.13 1.37
C ASP A 116 -0.53 -6.02 2.31
N ASN A 117 0.11 -4.84 2.33
CA ASN A 117 1.24 -4.52 3.20
C ASN A 117 0.85 -4.57 4.68
N ILE A 118 -0.31 -4.06 5.05
CA ILE A 118 -0.78 -4.02 6.44
C ILE A 118 -1.16 -5.41 6.94
N LEU A 119 -1.71 -6.27 6.09
CA LEU A 119 -1.94 -7.67 6.43
C LEU A 119 -0.63 -8.41 6.68
N ALA A 120 0.41 -8.15 5.87
CA ALA A 120 1.74 -8.74 6.03
C ALA A 120 2.44 -8.28 7.31
N VAL A 121 2.55 -6.97 7.55
CA VAL A 121 3.20 -6.41 8.74
C VAL A 121 2.38 -6.72 10.00
N GLY A 122 1.05 -6.70 9.89
CA GLY A 122 0.12 -7.13 10.93
C GLY A 122 0.39 -8.55 11.43
N GLY A 123 0.61 -9.50 10.53
CA GLY A 123 0.99 -10.87 10.87
C GLY A 123 2.35 -10.99 11.57
N LEU A 124 3.30 -10.09 11.27
CA LEU A 124 4.64 -10.07 11.88
C LEU A 124 4.67 -9.36 13.24
N SER A 125 3.70 -8.49 13.53
CA SER A 125 3.73 -7.60 14.70
C SER A 125 3.49 -8.27 16.05
N HIS A 126 3.07 -9.55 16.08
CA HIS A 126 2.75 -10.31 17.30
C HIS A 126 1.90 -9.51 18.33
N GLY A 127 1.06 -8.57 17.88
CA GLY A 127 0.18 -7.76 18.74
C GLY A 127 0.81 -6.51 19.38
N GLN A 128 2.07 -6.15 19.07
CA GLN A 128 2.70 -4.92 19.57
C GLN A 128 2.49 -3.74 18.61
N VAL A 129 1.40 -3.00 18.81
CA VAL A 129 1.01 -1.83 17.99
C VAL A 129 2.10 -0.75 17.94
N LEU A 130 2.94 -0.63 18.98
CA LEU A 130 4.04 0.36 19.03
C LEU A 130 5.20 0.03 18.08
N LEU A 131 5.26 -1.18 17.53
CA LEU A 131 6.22 -1.54 16.48
C LEU A 131 5.68 -1.21 15.09
N LEU A 132 4.37 -0.99 14.95
CA LEU A 132 3.72 -0.74 13.65
C LEU A 132 3.66 0.75 13.26
N LEU A 133 3.92 1.65 14.21
CA LEU A 133 3.90 3.10 14.07
C LEU A 133 5.32 3.65 14.13
#